data_AF-H9G9A5-F1
#
_entry.id   AF-H9G9A5-F1
#
_cell.length_a   1.000
_cell.length_b   1.000
_cell.length_c   1.000
_cell.angle_alpha   90.00
_cell.angle_beta   90.00
_cell.angle_gamma   90.00
#
_symmetry.space_group_name_H-M   'P 1'
#
loop_
_entity.id
_entity.type
_entity.pdbx_description
1 polymer ?
#
loop_
_entity_poly.entity_id
_entity_poly.type
_entity_poly.pdbx_seq_one_letter_code
_entity_poly.pdbx_strand_id
1 'polypeptide(L)'
;MHTLMSNQQYYEALGSTTIVNKEGLDSIIKPTQYKPVPDEPNSTDVEETLERVKNNDPELEEVNLNNIKDIPIPTLKAYAEALKNNSYVKRFSIVGTRSNDPVAYALAEMLKVNGVLKSLNVESNFISGSGILAVIEALQCNTTLIELKIDNQSQPLGNKVEMEIASMLEKNTSLLKFGYHFTQQGPRLRAANAMMNNNDLARIRRCDGLWHNPSALELEDA
;
A
#
# COMPACT_ATOMS: atom_id res chain seq x y z
N MET A 1 15.99 -18.07 46.26
CA MET A 1 15.58 -18.68 44.97
C MET A 1 14.54 -19.75 45.28
N HIS A 2 13.27 -19.49 45.00
CA HIS A 2 12.26 -20.55 44.96
C HIS A 2 12.08 -20.93 43.49
N THR A 3 12.72 -22.01 43.05
CA THR A 3 12.51 -22.57 41.72
C THR A 3 11.29 -23.48 41.80
N LEU A 4 10.34 -23.34 40.87
CA LEU A 4 9.20 -24.26 40.78
C LEU A 4 9.73 -25.64 40.39
N MET A 5 9.38 -26.64 41.21
CA MET A 5 9.78 -28.03 41.00
C MET A 5 8.98 -28.60 39.82
N SER A 6 9.65 -29.31 38.90
CA SER A 6 8.94 -30.02 37.83
C SER A 6 8.14 -31.19 38.41
N ASN A 7 7.08 -31.61 37.73
CA ASN A 7 6.27 -32.77 38.16
C ASN A 7 7.14 -34.03 38.34
N GLN A 8 8.17 -34.19 37.49
CA GLN A 8 9.09 -35.33 37.57
C GLN A 8 9.96 -35.27 38.84
N GLN A 9 10.50 -34.10 39.19
CA GLN A 9 11.22 -33.91 40.45
C GLN A 9 10.33 -34.16 41.67
N TYR A 10 9.04 -33.76 41.61
CA TYR A 10 8.07 -34.00 42.68
C TYR A 10 7.85 -35.50 42.96
N TYR A 11 7.66 -36.31 41.93
CA TYR A 11 7.50 -37.75 42.10
C TYR A 11 8.79 -38.46 42.54
N GLU A 12 9.97 -38.01 42.06
CA GLU A 12 11.26 -38.56 42.50
C GLU A 12 11.56 -38.27 43.98
N ALA A 13 11.18 -37.08 44.48
CA ALA A 13 11.35 -36.70 45.88
C ALA A 13 10.45 -37.50 46.85
N LEU A 14 9.30 -38.01 46.37
CA LEU A 14 8.42 -38.86 47.18
C LEU A 14 8.99 -40.27 47.40
N GLY A 15 9.83 -40.76 46.48
CA GLY A 15 10.41 -42.11 46.53
C GLY A 15 11.86 -42.18 47.06
N SER A 16 12.55 -41.05 47.14
CA SER A 16 13.97 -40.96 47.50
C SER A 16 14.26 -39.61 48.18
N THR A 17 15.04 -39.62 49.26
CA THR A 17 15.52 -38.39 49.94
C THR A 17 16.52 -37.58 49.11
N THR A 18 16.95 -38.08 47.95
CA THR A 18 17.92 -37.42 47.06
C THR A 18 17.27 -37.13 45.72
N ILE A 19 17.08 -35.85 45.39
CA ILE A 19 16.62 -35.39 44.07
C ILE A 19 17.83 -35.42 43.13
N VAL A 20 17.84 -36.37 42.19
CA VAL A 20 18.92 -36.55 41.22
C VAL A 20 18.78 -35.61 40.02
N ASN A 21 17.56 -35.24 39.66
CA ASN A 21 17.30 -34.30 38.59
C ASN A 21 17.37 -32.85 39.11
N LYS A 22 18.47 -32.14 38.83
CA LYS A 22 18.67 -30.72 39.18
C LYS A 22 18.26 -29.74 38.08
N GLU A 23 17.73 -30.25 36.96
CA GLU A 23 17.23 -29.42 35.86
C GLU A 23 15.87 -28.83 36.28
N GLY A 24 15.92 -27.70 37.01
CA GLY A 24 14.73 -26.89 37.23
C GLY A 24 14.21 -26.34 35.91
N LEU A 25 12.94 -25.90 35.88
CA LEU A 25 12.46 -25.07 34.78
C LEU A 25 13.30 -23.79 34.76
N ASP A 26 14.24 -23.68 33.83
CA ASP A 26 15.01 -22.46 33.54
C ASP A 26 14.03 -21.37 33.08
N SER A 27 13.38 -20.74 34.04
CA SER A 27 12.36 -19.70 33.86
C SER A 27 13.00 -18.34 33.55
N ILE A 28 14.27 -18.35 33.14
CA ILE A 28 15.01 -17.15 32.76
C ILE A 28 14.59 -16.82 31.33
N ILE A 29 13.54 -16.00 31.22
CA ILE A 29 13.12 -15.41 29.96
C ILE A 29 14.31 -14.61 29.41
N LYS A 30 14.92 -15.10 28.34
CA LYS A 30 16.01 -14.38 27.66
C LYS A 30 15.41 -13.14 26.97
N PRO A 31 15.98 -11.94 27.14
CA PRO A 31 15.54 -10.78 26.39
C PRO A 31 15.70 -11.06 24.90
N THR A 32 14.76 -10.56 24.10
CA THR A 32 14.84 -10.62 22.64
C THR A 32 16.16 -10.00 22.19
N GLN A 33 16.98 -10.75 21.47
CA GLN A 33 18.22 -10.22 20.93
C GLN A 33 17.90 -9.08 19.96
N TYR A 34 18.58 -7.95 20.13
CA TYR A 34 18.48 -6.83 19.19
C TYR A 34 18.90 -7.32 17.80
N LYS A 35 17.96 -7.30 16.86
CA LYS A 35 18.27 -7.48 15.44
C LYS A 35 18.60 -6.10 14.89
N PRO A 36 19.87 -5.77 14.60
CA PRO A 36 20.17 -4.54 13.88
C PRO A 36 19.39 -4.61 12.56
N VAL A 37 18.59 -3.58 12.29
CA VAL A 37 17.90 -3.43 11.01
C VAL A 37 18.91 -2.79 10.07
N PRO A 38 19.40 -3.49 9.03
CA PRO A 38 20.26 -2.87 8.04
C PRO A 38 19.45 -1.80 7.29
N ASP A 39 19.96 -0.58 7.24
CA ASP A 39 19.48 0.42 6.29
C ASP A 39 19.97 -0.02 4.90
N GLU A 40 19.22 -0.86 4.19
CA GLU A 40 19.53 -1.18 2.79
C GLU A 40 19.10 0.02 1.93
N PRO A 41 20.05 0.82 1.41
CA PRO A 41 19.70 1.95 0.57
C PRO A 41 19.17 1.45 -0.77
N ASN A 42 18.14 2.11 -1.29
CA ASN A 42 17.66 1.86 -2.63
C ASN A 42 18.76 2.26 -3.64
N SER A 43 19.17 1.33 -4.49
CA SER A 43 20.23 1.50 -5.49
C SER A 43 19.74 2.05 -6.83
N THR A 44 18.48 2.45 -6.94
CA THR A 44 17.89 2.95 -8.19
C THR A 44 18.52 4.29 -8.59
N ASP A 45 19.04 4.37 -9.81
CA ASP A 45 19.53 5.64 -10.37
C ASP A 45 18.35 6.51 -10.80
N VAL A 46 18.25 7.69 -10.20
CA VAL A 46 17.12 8.61 -10.37
C VAL A 46 17.12 9.27 -11.75
N GLU A 47 18.28 9.58 -12.31
CA GLU A 47 18.36 10.30 -13.59
C GLU A 47 18.22 9.32 -14.76
N GLU A 48 18.90 8.16 -14.70
CA GLU A 48 18.75 7.11 -15.71
C GLU A 48 17.31 6.61 -15.79
N THR A 49 16.67 6.36 -14.64
CA THR A 49 15.28 5.90 -14.60
C THR A 49 14.34 6.98 -15.17
N LEU A 50 14.60 8.27 -14.90
CA LEU A 50 13.80 9.37 -15.45
C LEU A 50 13.92 9.43 -16.98
N GLU A 51 15.11 9.23 -17.53
CA GLU A 51 15.32 9.15 -18.98
C GLU A 51 14.58 7.96 -19.58
N ARG A 52 14.62 6.78 -18.95
CA ARG A 52 13.87 5.61 -19.41
C ARG A 52 12.36 5.83 -19.38
N VAL A 53 11.83 6.50 -18.36
CA VAL A 53 10.41 6.87 -18.29
C VAL A 53 10.05 7.82 -19.43
N LYS A 54 10.89 8.83 -19.71
CA LYS A 54 10.70 9.79 -20.82
C LYS A 54 10.76 9.10 -22.19
N ASN A 55 11.65 8.13 -22.35
CA ASN A 55 11.81 7.36 -23.59
C ASN A 55 10.73 6.29 -23.78
N ASN A 56 9.79 6.15 -22.83
CA ASN A 56 8.72 5.17 -22.85
C ASN A 56 9.25 3.73 -23.03
N ASP A 57 10.25 3.38 -22.22
CA ASP A 57 10.89 2.06 -22.27
C ASP A 57 9.89 0.92 -21.98
N PRO A 58 9.71 -0.04 -22.91
CA PRO A 58 8.82 -1.19 -22.72
C PRO A 58 9.18 -2.11 -21.56
N GLU A 59 10.46 -2.16 -21.16
CA GLU A 59 10.93 -3.03 -20.08
C GLU A 59 10.70 -2.42 -18.70
N LEU A 60 10.44 -1.11 -18.62
CA LEU A 60 10.28 -0.39 -17.36
C LEU A 60 8.81 -0.41 -16.89
N GLU A 61 8.43 -1.46 -16.17
CA GLU A 61 7.08 -1.58 -15.61
C GLU A 61 6.93 -1.01 -14.18
N GLU A 62 8.04 -0.88 -13.45
CA GLU A 62 8.04 -0.45 -12.05
C GLU A 62 9.13 0.59 -11.80
N VAL A 63 8.71 1.71 -11.23
CA VAL A 63 9.60 2.80 -10.81
C VAL A 63 9.51 2.92 -9.30
N ASN A 64 10.58 2.53 -8.61
CA ASN A 64 10.69 2.53 -7.16
C ASN A 64 11.79 3.50 -6.71
N LEU A 65 11.39 4.67 -6.21
CA LEU A 65 12.28 5.69 -5.66
C LEU A 65 12.22 5.73 -4.11
N ASN A 66 11.79 4.64 -3.48
CA ASN A 66 11.59 4.61 -2.03
C ASN A 66 12.90 4.83 -1.29
N ASN A 67 12.85 5.62 -0.21
CA ASN A 67 13.95 5.89 0.72
C ASN A 67 15.21 6.50 0.08
N ILE A 68 15.13 6.98 -1.16
CA ILE A 68 16.21 7.74 -1.78
C ILE A 68 16.16 9.15 -1.20
N LYS A 69 17.22 9.51 -0.49
CA LYS A 69 17.36 10.83 0.14
C LYS A 69 17.74 11.87 -0.93
N ASP A 70 17.33 13.11 -0.70
CA ASP A 70 17.77 14.29 -1.45
C ASP A 70 17.41 14.34 -2.94
N ILE A 71 16.31 13.71 -3.36
CA ILE A 71 15.74 13.92 -4.70
C ILE A 71 15.16 15.35 -4.77
N PRO A 72 15.59 16.18 -5.74
CA PRO A 72 15.01 17.51 -5.92
C PRO A 72 13.51 17.43 -6.26
N ILE A 73 12.71 18.31 -5.65
CA ILE A 73 11.27 18.45 -5.97
C ILE A 73 11.03 18.65 -7.48
N PRO A 74 11.83 19.43 -8.24
CA PRO A 74 11.70 19.53 -9.69
C PRO A 74 11.87 18.18 -10.41
N THR A 75 12.76 17.31 -9.93
CA THR A 75 12.98 15.97 -10.50
C THR A 75 11.74 15.10 -10.29
N LEU A 76 11.16 15.09 -9.09
CA LEU A 76 9.91 14.36 -8.80
C LEU A 76 8.73 14.87 -9.64
N LYS A 77 8.66 16.20 -9.87
CA LYS A 77 7.69 16.77 -10.81
C LYS A 77 7.95 16.32 -12.25
N ALA A 78 9.22 16.23 -12.66
CA ALA A 78 9.59 15.73 -13.98
C ALA A 78 9.19 14.26 -14.18
N TYR A 79 9.25 13.43 -13.13
CA TYR A 79 8.68 12.08 -13.15
C TYR A 79 7.17 12.11 -13.41
N ALA A 80 6.41 12.93 -12.68
CA ALA A 80 4.98 13.05 -12.90
C ALA A 80 4.64 13.54 -14.32
N GLU A 81 5.38 14.51 -14.85
CA GLU A 81 5.21 14.98 -16.23
C GLU A 81 5.56 13.90 -17.27
N ALA A 82 6.66 13.17 -17.08
CA ALA A 82 7.06 12.10 -18.00
C ALA A 82 6.05 10.94 -17.98
N LEU A 83 5.48 10.63 -16.81
CA LEU A 83 4.47 9.58 -16.66
C LEU A 83 3.15 9.91 -17.35
N LYS A 84 2.81 11.17 -17.66
CA LYS A 84 1.55 11.51 -18.36
C LYS A 84 1.35 10.71 -19.65
N ASN A 85 2.40 10.56 -20.45
CA ASN A 85 2.36 9.89 -21.74
C ASN A 85 3.03 8.49 -21.72
N ASN A 86 3.48 8.03 -20.56
CA ASN A 86 4.12 6.73 -20.44
C ASN A 86 3.08 5.60 -20.50
N SER A 87 3.37 4.59 -21.33
CA SER A 87 2.47 3.49 -21.65
C SER A 87 2.84 2.15 -21.01
N TYR A 88 3.92 2.09 -20.22
CA TYR A 88 4.48 0.83 -19.70
C TYR A 88 4.57 0.77 -18.17
N VAL A 89 4.82 1.91 -17.51
CA VAL A 89 4.95 1.95 -16.04
C VAL A 89 3.60 1.67 -15.39
N LYS A 90 3.52 0.56 -14.66
CA LYS A 90 2.34 0.09 -13.92
C LYS A 90 2.41 0.43 -12.43
N ARG A 91 3.62 0.57 -11.86
CA ARG A 91 3.83 0.88 -10.44
C ARG A 91 4.79 2.06 -10.27
N PHE A 92 4.35 3.07 -9.52
CA PHE A 92 5.19 4.21 -9.16
C PHE A 92 5.16 4.42 -7.65
N SER A 93 6.35 4.44 -7.03
CA SER A 93 6.50 4.52 -5.58
C SER A 93 7.58 5.54 -5.22
N ILE A 94 7.23 6.52 -4.38
CA ILE A 94 8.11 7.60 -3.90
C ILE A 94 8.08 7.74 -2.37
N VAL A 95 8.04 6.60 -1.68
CA VAL A 95 7.92 6.55 -0.21
C VAL A 95 9.15 7.15 0.44
N GLY A 96 8.97 8.05 1.42
CA GLY A 96 10.10 8.56 2.21
C GLY A 96 11.05 9.47 1.42
N THR A 97 10.57 10.14 0.36
CA THR A 97 11.38 11.00 -0.54
C THR A 97 11.30 12.49 -0.22
N ARG A 98 10.64 12.86 0.89
CA ARG A 98 10.34 14.26 1.26
C ARG A 98 9.45 15.00 0.25
N SER A 99 8.60 14.27 -0.48
CA SER A 99 7.62 14.85 -1.39
C SER A 99 6.62 15.75 -0.67
N ASN A 100 6.15 16.81 -1.33
CA ASN A 100 5.23 17.82 -0.80
C ASN A 100 4.09 18.14 -1.79
N ASP A 101 3.22 19.09 -1.44
CA ASP A 101 2.03 19.45 -2.25
C ASP A 101 2.32 19.74 -3.73
N PRO A 102 3.38 20.48 -4.12
CA PRO A 102 3.79 20.62 -5.52
C PRO A 102 3.95 19.30 -6.29
N VAL A 103 4.48 18.26 -5.64
CA VAL A 103 4.61 16.91 -6.23
C VAL A 103 3.23 16.26 -6.33
N ALA A 104 2.41 16.37 -5.28
CA ALA A 104 1.04 15.84 -5.27
C ALA A 104 0.16 16.45 -6.37
N TYR A 105 0.26 17.76 -6.61
CA TYR A 105 -0.44 18.43 -7.71
C TYR A 105 0.03 17.94 -9.08
N ALA A 106 1.34 17.76 -9.27
CA ALA A 106 1.85 17.21 -10.53
C ALA A 106 1.38 15.76 -10.75
N LEU A 107 1.33 14.95 -9.68
CA LEU A 107 0.78 13.60 -9.71
C LEU A 107 -0.72 13.59 -10.02
N ALA A 108 -1.50 14.52 -9.46
CA ALA A 108 -2.92 14.65 -9.76
C ALA A 108 -3.17 14.94 -11.25
N GLU A 109 -2.41 15.89 -11.83
CA GLU A 109 -2.47 16.17 -13.27
C GLU A 109 -2.01 14.99 -14.12
N MET A 110 -1.03 14.22 -13.64
CA MET A 110 -0.61 12.99 -14.29
C MET A 110 -1.72 11.94 -14.30
N LEU A 111 -2.40 11.70 -13.17
CA LEU A 111 -3.47 10.72 -13.06
C LEU A 111 -4.69 11.04 -13.94
N LYS A 112 -4.96 12.32 -14.21
CA LYS A 112 -6.04 12.70 -15.14
C LYS A 112 -5.79 12.25 -16.59
N VAL A 113 -4.51 12.09 -16.97
CA VAL A 113 -4.10 11.78 -18.35
C VAL A 113 -3.63 10.34 -18.49
N ASN A 114 -2.84 9.84 -17.53
CA ASN A 114 -2.23 8.53 -17.62
C ASN A 114 -3.27 7.41 -17.48
N GLY A 115 -3.35 6.56 -18.51
CA GLY A 115 -4.26 5.42 -18.58
C GLY A 115 -3.62 4.05 -18.27
N VAL A 116 -2.40 4.00 -17.75
CA VAL A 116 -1.64 2.74 -17.60
C VAL A 116 -1.34 2.40 -16.14
N LEU A 117 -0.98 3.41 -15.34
CA LEU A 117 -0.55 3.25 -13.96
C LEU A 117 -1.63 2.51 -13.14
N LYS A 118 -1.19 1.49 -12.40
CA LYS A 118 -2.04 0.63 -11.57
C LYS A 118 -1.85 0.84 -10.08
N SER A 119 -0.63 1.16 -9.64
CA SER A 119 -0.31 1.38 -8.23
C SER A 119 0.51 2.67 -8.08
N LEU A 120 0.04 3.54 -7.18
CA LEU A 120 0.73 4.76 -6.77
C LEU A 120 0.95 4.73 -5.25
N ASN A 121 2.20 4.84 -4.81
CA ASN A 121 2.55 4.93 -3.40
C ASN A 121 3.31 6.24 -3.09
N VAL A 122 2.70 7.07 -2.24
CA VAL A 122 3.25 8.34 -1.75
C VAL A 122 3.32 8.38 -0.21
N GLU A 123 3.34 7.23 0.45
CA GLU A 123 3.45 7.11 1.92
C GLU A 123 4.70 7.80 2.48
N SER A 124 4.65 8.14 3.78
CA SER A 124 5.83 8.65 4.51
C SER A 124 6.45 9.92 3.89
N ASN A 125 5.61 10.87 3.48
CA ASN A 125 6.02 12.14 2.87
C ASN A 125 5.46 13.36 3.63
N PHE A 126 5.59 14.56 3.06
CA PHE A 126 5.15 15.84 3.63
C PHE A 126 3.99 16.43 2.83
N ILE A 127 3.07 15.58 2.35
CA ILE A 127 1.91 16.00 1.58
C ILE A 127 0.80 16.39 2.56
N SER A 128 0.24 17.59 2.39
CA SER A 128 -0.87 18.08 3.20
C SER A 128 -2.21 17.48 2.75
N GLY A 129 -3.26 17.72 3.54
CA GLY A 129 -4.62 17.37 3.14
C GLY A 129 -5.03 17.98 1.79
N SER A 130 -4.55 19.16 1.44
CA SER A 130 -4.84 19.81 0.15
C SER A 130 -4.17 19.08 -1.02
N GLY A 131 -2.92 18.64 -0.87
CA GLY A 131 -2.23 17.85 -1.89
C GLY A 131 -2.90 16.48 -2.09
N ILE A 132 -3.27 15.81 -1.00
CA ILE A 132 -3.98 14.53 -1.05
C ILE A 132 -5.36 14.65 -1.71
N LEU A 133 -6.14 15.69 -1.40
CA LEU A 133 -7.44 15.90 -2.03
C LEU A 133 -7.31 16.08 -3.55
N ALA A 134 -6.29 16.79 -4.03
CA ALA A 134 -6.06 16.93 -5.47
C ALA A 134 -5.81 15.58 -6.16
N VAL A 135 -5.01 14.70 -5.54
CA VAL A 135 -4.76 13.34 -6.05
C VAL A 135 -6.05 12.53 -6.10
N ILE A 136 -6.89 12.61 -5.07
CA ILE A 136 -8.15 11.86 -4.99
C ILE A 136 -9.21 12.43 -5.95
N GLU A 137 -9.24 13.74 -6.16
CA GLU A 137 -10.10 14.37 -7.15
C GLU A 137 -9.75 13.89 -8.57
N ALA A 138 -8.47 13.72 -8.88
CA ALA A 138 -8.03 13.14 -10.15
C ALA A 138 -8.53 11.70 -10.38
N LEU A 139 -8.78 10.93 -9.31
CA LEU A 139 -9.35 9.58 -9.42
C LEU A 139 -10.79 9.57 -9.95
N GLN A 140 -11.51 10.69 -9.94
CA GLN A 140 -12.85 10.74 -10.53
C GLN A 140 -12.80 10.58 -12.06
N CYS A 141 -11.70 10.98 -12.68
CA CYS A 141 -11.47 10.85 -14.12
C CYS A 141 -10.62 9.61 -14.47
N ASN A 142 -9.91 9.04 -13.50
CA ASN A 142 -9.02 7.90 -13.71
C ASN A 142 -9.74 6.57 -13.40
N THR A 143 -9.77 5.67 -14.38
CA THR A 143 -10.37 4.33 -14.24
C THR A 143 -9.32 3.21 -14.23
N THR A 144 -8.04 3.55 -14.24
CA THR A 144 -6.94 2.61 -14.47
C THR A 144 -6.16 2.29 -13.21
N LEU A 145 -6.08 3.25 -12.27
CA LEU A 145 -5.45 3.08 -10.97
C LEU A 145 -6.29 2.16 -10.08
N ILE A 146 -5.61 1.15 -9.51
CA ILE A 146 -6.20 0.09 -8.70
C ILE A 146 -5.82 0.25 -7.22
N GLU A 147 -4.60 0.75 -6.97
CA GLU A 147 -4.05 0.91 -5.64
C GLU A 147 -3.48 2.32 -5.46
N LEU A 148 -3.92 3.00 -4.40
CA LEU A 148 -3.38 4.27 -3.95
C LEU A 148 -3.02 4.17 -2.47
N LYS A 149 -1.77 4.47 -2.13
CA LYS A 149 -1.25 4.49 -0.77
C LYS A 149 -0.75 5.87 -0.40
N ILE A 150 -1.32 6.45 0.67
CA ILE A 150 -1.07 7.83 1.10
C ILE A 150 -0.79 7.95 2.60
N ASP A 151 -0.66 6.82 3.32
CA ASP A 151 -0.55 6.80 4.77
C ASP A 151 0.77 7.42 5.30
N ASN A 152 0.83 7.64 6.61
CA ASN A 152 2.02 8.14 7.31
C ASN A 152 2.55 9.48 6.79
N GLN A 153 1.68 10.41 6.37
CA GLN A 153 2.13 11.78 6.07
C GLN A 153 2.63 12.48 7.34
N SER A 154 3.50 13.47 7.15
CA SER A 154 4.13 14.22 8.26
C SER A 154 3.14 14.89 9.22
N GLN A 155 1.93 15.17 8.75
CA GLN A 155 0.84 15.79 9.52
C GLN A 155 -0.46 15.02 9.27
N PRO A 156 -1.37 14.96 10.26
CA PRO A 156 -2.70 14.40 10.04
C PRO A 156 -3.47 15.22 9.00
N LEU A 157 -4.23 14.55 8.13
CA LEU A 157 -4.97 15.23 7.05
C LEU A 157 -6.13 16.10 7.56
N GLY A 158 -6.69 15.74 8.72
CA GLY A 158 -7.77 16.46 9.39
C GLY A 158 -9.17 15.95 9.02
N ASN A 159 -10.11 16.09 9.97
CA ASN A 159 -11.45 15.48 9.89
C ASN A 159 -12.25 15.89 8.65
N LYS A 160 -12.18 17.17 8.26
CA LYS A 160 -12.88 17.67 7.06
C LYS A 160 -12.36 17.02 5.80
N VAL A 161 -11.05 16.84 5.70
CA VAL A 161 -10.39 16.21 4.56
C VAL A 161 -10.80 14.74 4.48
N GLU A 162 -10.77 14.01 5.61
CA GLU A 162 -11.20 12.60 5.62
C GLU A 162 -12.64 12.38 5.15
N MET A 163 -13.56 13.26 5.55
CA MET A 163 -14.96 13.22 5.09
C MET A 163 -15.07 13.40 3.58
N GLU A 164 -14.29 14.33 3.03
CA GLU A 164 -14.26 14.59 1.59
C GLU A 164 -13.65 13.41 0.83
N ILE A 165 -12.54 12.85 1.32
CA ILE A 165 -11.92 11.63 0.78
C ILE A 165 -12.94 10.51 0.66
N ALA A 166 -13.67 10.21 1.74
CA ALA A 166 -14.69 9.16 1.71
C ALA A 166 -15.78 9.44 0.67
N SER A 167 -16.23 10.70 0.54
CA SER A 167 -17.23 11.08 -0.46
C SER A 167 -16.72 10.96 -1.90
N MET A 168 -15.44 11.17 -2.15
CA MET A 168 -14.86 11.01 -3.49
C MET A 168 -14.61 9.54 -3.82
N LEU A 169 -14.17 8.73 -2.84
CA LEU A 169 -13.96 7.29 -3.02
C LEU A 169 -15.26 6.56 -3.36
N GLU A 170 -16.41 6.98 -2.83
CA GLU A 170 -17.72 6.42 -3.18
C GLU A 170 -18.11 6.66 -4.65
N LYS A 171 -17.57 7.70 -5.29
CA LYS A 171 -17.84 8.02 -6.70
C LYS A 171 -16.94 7.24 -7.65
N ASN A 172 -15.78 6.77 -7.18
CA ASN A 172 -14.84 6.00 -7.99
C ASN A 172 -15.14 4.49 -7.89
N THR A 173 -15.20 3.82 -9.03
CA THR A 173 -15.50 2.37 -9.11
C THR A 173 -14.32 1.50 -9.57
N SER A 174 -13.14 2.10 -9.78
CA SER A 174 -11.94 1.40 -10.28
C SER A 174 -10.95 1.05 -9.17
N LEU A 175 -10.84 1.88 -8.15
CA LEU A 175 -9.88 1.72 -7.07
C LEU A 175 -10.31 0.55 -6.17
N LEU A 176 -9.40 -0.39 -5.95
CA LEU A 176 -9.64 -1.60 -5.15
C LEU A 176 -8.95 -1.54 -3.79
N LYS A 177 -7.87 -0.76 -3.68
CA LYS A 177 -7.07 -0.64 -2.47
C LYS A 177 -6.76 0.82 -2.21
N PHE A 178 -7.19 1.29 -1.03
CA PHE A 178 -6.87 2.62 -0.53
C PHE A 178 -6.11 2.49 0.79
N GLY A 179 -4.80 2.78 0.75
CA GLY A 179 -3.91 2.73 1.91
C GLY A 179 -3.91 4.05 2.66
N TYR A 180 -4.79 4.16 3.66
CA TYR A 180 -4.85 5.27 4.60
C TYR A 180 -5.56 4.85 5.89
N HIS A 181 -4.98 5.16 7.04
CA HIS A 181 -5.66 5.00 8.31
C HIS A 181 -6.57 6.20 8.63
N PHE A 182 -7.87 6.06 8.39
CA PHE A 182 -8.85 7.07 8.79
C PHE A 182 -8.95 7.19 10.31
N THR A 183 -8.84 8.41 10.82
CA THR A 183 -9.02 8.70 12.24
C THR A 183 -10.49 8.64 12.66
N GLN A 184 -11.40 9.12 11.81
CA GLN A 184 -12.85 9.14 12.09
C GLN A 184 -13.54 7.84 11.64
N GLN A 185 -14.40 7.29 12.49
CA GLN A 185 -15.11 6.03 12.20
C GLN A 185 -16.05 6.13 11.00
N GLY A 186 -16.72 7.28 10.81
CA GLY A 186 -17.65 7.51 9.70
C GLY A 186 -16.97 7.37 8.31
N PRO A 187 -15.98 8.23 7.99
CA PRO A 187 -15.16 8.10 6.78
C PRO A 187 -14.54 6.72 6.61
N ARG A 188 -14.04 6.12 7.69
CA ARG A 188 -13.43 4.78 7.67
C ARG A 188 -14.40 3.74 7.14
N LEU A 189 -15.62 3.69 7.67
CA LEU A 189 -16.63 2.73 7.24
C LEU A 189 -17.09 2.99 5.81
N ARG A 190 -17.29 4.26 5.43
CA ARG A 190 -17.67 4.65 4.07
C ARG A 190 -16.62 4.24 3.03
N ALA A 191 -15.35 4.55 3.30
CA ALA A 191 -14.24 4.16 2.43
C ALA A 191 -14.09 2.63 2.34
N ALA A 192 -14.23 1.91 3.47
CA ALA A 192 -14.19 0.45 3.47
C ALA A 192 -15.32 -0.16 2.62
N ASN A 193 -16.54 0.36 2.73
CA ASN A 193 -17.68 -0.06 1.92
C ASN A 193 -17.47 0.25 0.43
N ALA A 194 -16.92 1.43 0.09
CA ALA A 194 -16.59 1.77 -1.29
C ALA A 194 -15.57 0.78 -1.89
N MET A 195 -14.50 0.46 -1.16
CA MET A 195 -13.51 -0.54 -1.60
C MET A 195 -14.14 -1.95 -1.71
N MET A 196 -15.01 -2.33 -0.79
CA MET A 196 -15.72 -3.62 -0.83
C MET A 196 -16.61 -3.73 -2.06
N ASN A 197 -17.40 -2.69 -2.36
CA ASN A 197 -18.24 -2.63 -3.55
C ASN A 197 -17.41 -2.74 -4.84
N ASN A 198 -16.29 -2.03 -4.93
CA ASN A 198 -15.43 -2.07 -6.11
C ASN A 198 -14.78 -3.45 -6.30
N ASN A 199 -14.36 -4.11 -5.21
CA ASN A 199 -13.85 -5.47 -5.27
C ASN A 199 -14.93 -6.48 -5.69
N ASP A 200 -16.18 -6.29 -5.25
CA ASP A 200 -17.29 -7.14 -5.67
C ASP A 200 -17.64 -6.93 -7.15
N LEU A 201 -17.63 -5.69 -7.65
CA LEU A 201 -17.76 -5.40 -9.09
C LEU A 201 -16.64 -6.08 -9.90
N ALA A 202 -15.39 -6.03 -9.41
CA ALA A 202 -14.28 -6.73 -10.05
C ALA A 202 -14.42 -8.26 -9.99
N ARG A 203 -15.08 -8.81 -8.96
CA ARG A 203 -15.43 -10.24 -8.89
C ARG A 203 -16.52 -10.59 -9.91
N ILE A 204 -17.61 -9.82 -9.98
CA ILE A 204 -18.72 -10.04 -10.93
C ILE A 204 -18.19 -10.01 -12.37
N ARG A 205 -17.37 -9.01 -12.73
CA ARG A 205 -16.73 -8.94 -14.06
C ARG A 205 -15.91 -10.17 -14.43
N ARG A 206 -15.30 -10.86 -13.44
CA ARG A 206 -14.57 -12.12 -13.66
C ARG A 206 -15.50 -13.32 -13.83
N CYS A 207 -16.65 -13.32 -13.14
CA CYS A 207 -17.65 -14.39 -13.22
C CYS A 207 -18.47 -14.33 -14.51
N ASP A 208 -18.86 -13.14 -14.96
CA ASP A 208 -19.68 -12.96 -16.17
C ASP A 208 -18.94 -13.35 -17.46
N GLY A 209 -17.60 -13.35 -17.44
CA GLY A 209 -16.76 -13.84 -18.55
C GLY A 209 -16.83 -15.35 -18.82
N LEU A 210 -17.63 -16.12 -18.07
CA LEU A 210 -17.74 -17.59 -18.17
C LEU A 210 -19.14 -18.10 -18.55
N TRP A 211 -20.13 -17.24 -18.78
CA TRP A 211 -21.48 -17.66 -19.23
C TRP A 211 -21.75 -17.43 -20.73
N HIS A 212 -20.85 -16.75 -21.45
CA HIS A 212 -21.01 -16.48 -22.88
C HIS A 212 -20.29 -17.52 -23.74
N ASN A 213 -20.78 -18.77 -23.70
CA ASN A 213 -20.70 -19.65 -24.86
C ASN A 213 -22.14 -19.79 -25.41
N PRO A 214 -22.53 -18.99 -26.42
CA PRO A 214 -23.92 -18.88 -26.89
C PRO A 214 -24.38 -20.06 -27.77
N SER A 215 -23.87 -21.28 -27.55
CA SER A 215 -24.31 -22.48 -28.28
C SER A 215 -25.21 -23.41 -27.46
N ALA A 216 -25.64 -22.99 -26.26
CA ALA A 216 -26.46 -23.81 -25.37
C ALA A 216 -27.92 -23.31 -25.24
N LEU A 217 -28.32 -22.30 -26.02
CA LEU A 217 -29.67 -21.70 -25.98
C LEU A 217 -30.46 -21.84 -27.30
N GLU A 218 -29.99 -22.65 -28.26
CA GLU A 218 -30.72 -22.94 -29.51
C GLU A 218 -31.21 -24.40 -29.60
N LEU A 219 -31.56 -25.03 -28.47
CA LEU A 219 -32.20 -26.37 -28.48
C LEU A 219 -33.49 -26.46 -27.67
N GLU A 220 -34.14 -25.33 -27.41
CA GLU A 220 -35.52 -25.30 -26.92
C GLU A 220 -36.29 -24.23 -27.72
N ASP A 221 -36.67 -24.59 -28.94
CA ASP A 221 -37.98 -24.26 -29.54
C ASP A 221 -38.05 -24.75 -31.00
N ALA A 222 -38.79 -25.85 -31.19
CA ALA A 222 -39.43 -26.37 -32.42
C ALA A 222 -38.59 -26.70 -33.67
#